data_AF-A0A3D5CUG9-F1
#
_entry.id   AF-A0A3D5CUG9-F1
#
_cell.length_a   1.000
_cell.length_b   1.000
_cell.length_c   1.000
_cell.angle_alpha   90.00
_cell.angle_beta   90.00
_cell.angle_gamma   90.00
#
_symmetry.space_group_name_H-M   'P 1'
#
loop_
_entity.id
_entity.type
_entity.pdbx_description
1 polymer ?
#
loop_
_entity_poly.entity_id
_entity_poly.type
_entity_poly.pdbx_seq_one_letter_code
_entity_poly.pdbx_strand_id
1 'polypeptide(L)'
;IAQALLESAYGTSSLASAPNYNLFGVKGSYSGQVVYMATKEYLNGQWVTMNEPFRKYSSYWESLQDHANVLRSTSFSTGDYHYAGVWKSNTTSFYDATAYLTGRYATDPGYGAKLNSLINTYNLTRFDTPSSGTTTTSTSTTTTTTTSTTSSTSGSQTYKVVSGDTLWDIAQKFGLSVDDLMAKNGMTMSNYSLLVGQEINV
;
A
#
# COMPACT_ATOMS: atom_id res chain seq x y z
N ILE A 1 5.25 -2.55 1.76
CA ILE A 1 6.35 -1.63 2.20
C ILE A 1 7.67 -1.95 1.50
N ALA A 2 8.22 -3.16 1.63
CA ALA A 2 9.51 -3.51 1.02
C ALA A 2 9.57 -3.27 -0.50
N GLN A 3 8.52 -3.62 -1.25
CA GLN A 3 8.44 -3.31 -2.68
C GLN A 3 8.50 -1.81 -2.93
N ALA A 4 7.74 -0.99 -2.20
CA ALA A 4 7.80 0.46 -2.34
C ALA A 4 9.23 0.99 -2.10
N LEU A 5 9.93 0.53 -1.06
CA LEU A 5 11.32 0.93 -0.81
C LEU A 5 12.25 0.58 -1.99
N LEU A 6 12.10 -0.63 -2.54
CA LEU A 6 12.91 -1.11 -3.66
C LEU A 6 12.61 -0.36 -4.96
N GLU A 7 11.34 -0.27 -5.34
CA GLU A 7 10.88 0.30 -6.61
C GLU A 7 11.05 1.83 -6.69
N SER A 8 10.96 2.52 -5.55
CA SER A 8 11.00 3.98 -5.50
C SER A 8 12.37 4.57 -5.15
N ALA A 9 13.40 3.73 -4.97
CA ALA A 9 14.66 4.13 -4.35
C ALA A 9 14.42 4.84 -3.00
N TYR A 10 13.73 4.19 -2.08
CA TYR A 10 13.37 4.76 -0.76
C TYR A 10 12.56 6.07 -0.84
N GLY A 11 11.74 6.20 -1.89
CA GLY A 11 10.89 7.36 -2.15
C GLY A 11 11.56 8.49 -2.94
N THR A 12 12.87 8.40 -3.20
CA THR A 12 13.64 9.51 -3.77
C THR A 12 13.65 9.55 -5.30
N SER A 13 13.10 8.55 -5.99
CA SER A 13 13.00 8.61 -7.45
C SER A 13 12.08 9.74 -7.89
N SER A 14 12.38 10.40 -9.02
CA SER A 14 11.55 11.51 -9.51
C SER A 14 10.11 11.10 -9.81
N LEU A 15 9.87 9.83 -10.11
CA LEU A 15 8.53 9.27 -10.31
C LEU A 15 7.79 9.03 -8.99
N ALA A 16 8.52 8.65 -7.94
CA ALA A 16 7.93 8.41 -6.62
C ALA A 16 7.76 9.69 -5.80
N SER A 17 8.66 10.65 -5.91
CA SER A 17 8.57 11.92 -5.19
C SER A 17 7.38 12.77 -5.67
N ALA A 18 6.99 13.75 -4.85
CA ALA A 18 6.07 14.80 -5.28
C ALA A 18 6.59 15.47 -6.57
N PRO A 19 5.71 15.83 -7.52
CA PRO A 19 4.25 15.78 -7.43
C PRO A 19 3.61 14.50 -8.00
N ASN A 20 4.37 13.41 -8.18
CA ASN A 20 3.92 12.23 -8.92
C ASN A 20 3.41 11.08 -8.04
N TYR A 21 4.05 10.86 -6.89
CA TYR A 21 3.67 9.90 -5.86
C TYR A 21 3.58 8.43 -6.30
N ASN A 22 4.22 8.04 -7.42
CA ASN A 22 4.16 6.68 -7.95
C ASN A 22 5.31 5.82 -7.41
N LEU A 23 5.07 5.12 -6.29
CA LEU A 23 6.06 4.32 -5.57
C LEU A 23 6.47 3.04 -6.30
N PHE A 24 5.67 2.56 -7.26
CA PHE A 24 5.78 1.22 -7.83
C PHE A 24 6.05 1.22 -9.35
N GLY A 25 6.36 2.38 -9.92
CA GLY A 25 6.66 2.50 -11.36
C GLY A 25 5.48 2.11 -12.26
N VAL A 26 4.23 2.27 -11.81
CA VAL A 26 3.07 1.78 -12.56
C VAL A 26 2.87 2.62 -13.82
N LYS A 27 2.91 1.97 -14.99
CA LYS A 27 2.66 2.62 -16.30
C LYS A 27 1.17 2.93 -16.53
N GLY A 28 0.88 3.87 -17.42
CA GLY A 28 -0.45 4.28 -17.85
C GLY A 28 -0.94 5.57 -17.20
N SER A 29 -2.25 5.69 -16.99
CA SER A 29 -2.89 6.82 -16.31
C SER A 29 -3.73 6.34 -15.12
N TYR A 30 -3.91 7.22 -14.13
CA TYR A 30 -4.78 6.98 -12.97
C TYR A 30 -5.77 8.14 -12.85
N SER A 31 -7.06 7.85 -12.96
CA SER A 31 -8.12 8.89 -12.96
C SER A 31 -7.84 10.04 -13.95
N GLY A 32 -7.32 9.71 -15.13
CA GLY A 32 -6.92 10.68 -16.16
C GLY A 32 -5.59 11.39 -15.92
N GLN A 33 -4.95 11.22 -14.76
CA GLN A 33 -3.64 11.79 -14.46
C GLN A 33 -2.51 10.89 -14.96
N VAL A 34 -1.54 11.50 -15.63
CA VAL A 34 -0.36 10.84 -16.23
C VAL A 34 0.84 11.76 -16.13
N VAL A 35 2.03 11.18 -15.96
CA VAL A 35 3.31 11.84 -16.16
C VAL A 35 4.10 11.05 -17.19
N TYR A 36 4.70 11.73 -18.16
CA TYR A 36 5.56 11.08 -19.14
C TYR A 36 7.01 11.19 -18.70
N MET A 37 7.71 10.06 -18.64
CA MET A 37 9.11 10.01 -18.23
C MET A 37 9.91 9.10 -19.16
N ALA A 38 11.16 9.50 -19.41
CA ALA A 38 12.12 8.69 -20.15
C ALA A 38 12.46 7.42 -19.35
N THR A 39 12.34 6.26 -19.97
CA THR A 39 12.81 4.97 -19.45
C THR A 39 13.67 4.26 -20.48
N LYS A 40 14.55 3.38 -20.01
CA LYS A 40 15.38 2.52 -20.85
C LYS A 40 14.60 1.23 -21.11
N GLU A 41 14.24 0.98 -22.36
CA GLU A 41 13.66 -0.28 -22.81
C GLU A 41 14.73 -1.08 -23.55
N TYR A 42 14.69 -2.41 -23.45
CA TYR A 42 15.59 -3.29 -24.20
C TYR A 42 14.83 -3.92 -25.36
N LEU A 43 15.03 -3.38 -26.56
CA LEU A 43 14.33 -3.82 -27.78
C LEU A 43 15.36 -4.23 -28.82
N ASN A 44 15.12 -5.38 -29.48
CA ASN A 44 15.97 -5.91 -30.55
C ASN A 44 17.47 -6.01 -30.18
N GLY A 45 17.80 -6.32 -28.93
CA GLY A 45 19.18 -6.45 -28.47
C GLY A 45 19.87 -5.12 -28.11
N GLN A 46 19.15 -4.00 -28.11
CA GLN A 46 19.69 -2.68 -27.80
C GLN A 46 18.87 -1.95 -26.74
N TRP A 47 19.56 -1.18 -25.90
CA TRP A 47 18.91 -0.25 -24.98
C TRP A 47 18.47 1.00 -25.72
N VAL A 48 17.19 1.30 -25.69
CA VAL A 48 16.59 2.50 -26.28
C VAL A 48 15.93 3.31 -25.18
N THR A 49 16.02 4.64 -25.26
CA THR A 49 15.33 5.52 -24.32
C THR A 49 14.02 5.97 -24.94
N MET A 50 12.91 5.67 -24.28
CA MET A 50 11.56 6.01 -24.76
C MET A 50 10.80 6.74 -23.66
N ASN A 51 9.94 7.68 -24.07
CA ASN A 51 9.10 8.42 -23.13
C ASN A 51 7.82 7.62 -22.88
N GLU A 52 7.70 7.05 -21.70
CA GLU A 52 6.59 6.16 -21.33
C GLU A 52 5.60 6.89 -20.42
N PRO A 53 4.30 6.61 -20.54
CA PRO A 53 3.29 7.14 -19.62
C PRO A 53 3.36 6.37 -18.29
N PHE A 54 3.48 7.10 -17.19
CA PHE A 54 3.36 6.58 -15.84
C PHE A 54 2.15 7.18 -15.14
N ARG A 55 1.49 6.37 -14.31
CA ARG A 55 0.40 6.83 -13.46
C ARG A 55 0.92 7.94 -12.56
N LYS A 56 0.15 9.01 -12.46
CA LYS A 56 0.36 10.08 -11.49
C LYS A 56 -0.76 10.00 -10.45
N TYR A 57 -0.38 10.05 -9.19
CA TYR A 57 -1.31 9.97 -8.07
C TYR A 57 -1.39 11.30 -7.33
N SER A 58 -2.45 11.50 -6.56
CA SER A 58 -2.61 12.68 -5.71
C SER A 58 -1.77 12.60 -4.43
N SER A 59 -1.53 11.38 -3.92
CA SER A 59 -0.72 11.10 -2.74
C SER A 59 -0.14 9.68 -2.78
N TYR A 60 0.66 9.34 -1.78
CA TYR A 60 1.17 7.97 -1.61
C TYR A 60 0.08 6.95 -1.32
N TRP A 61 -1.06 7.37 -0.76
CA TRP A 61 -2.17 6.47 -0.47
C TRP A 61 -2.74 5.83 -1.74
N GLU A 62 -3.01 6.62 -2.79
CA GLU A 62 -3.53 6.07 -4.03
C GLU A 62 -2.53 5.14 -4.71
N SER A 63 -1.22 5.43 -4.63
CA SER A 63 -0.18 4.54 -5.16
C SER A 63 -0.14 3.20 -4.43
N LEU A 64 -0.22 3.22 -3.09
CA LEU A 64 -0.26 2.01 -2.26
C LEU A 64 -1.51 1.18 -2.54
N GLN A 65 -2.67 1.83 -2.66
CA GLN A 65 -3.92 1.13 -2.90
C GLN A 65 -4.01 0.56 -4.32
N ASP A 66 -3.55 1.31 -5.33
CA ASP A 66 -3.49 0.82 -6.69
C ASP A 66 -2.58 -0.42 -6.80
N HIS A 67 -1.45 -0.41 -6.10
CA HIS A 67 -0.58 -1.58 -6.00
C HIS A 67 -1.25 -2.75 -5.27
N ALA A 68 -1.98 -2.51 -4.17
CA ALA A 68 -2.75 -3.56 -3.49
C ALA A 68 -3.82 -4.17 -4.42
N ASN A 69 -4.48 -3.35 -5.23
CA ASN A 69 -5.44 -3.81 -6.24
C ASN A 69 -4.76 -4.68 -7.29
N VAL A 70 -3.59 -4.29 -7.81
CA VAL A 70 -2.81 -5.13 -8.74
C VAL A 70 -2.56 -6.52 -8.15
N LEU A 71 -2.10 -6.61 -6.90
CA LEU A 71 -1.83 -7.91 -6.24
C LEU A 71 -3.10 -8.70 -5.94
N ARG A 72 -4.26 -8.05 -5.78
CA ARG A 72 -5.52 -8.71 -5.47
C ARG A 72 -6.30 -9.15 -6.72
N SER A 73 -6.30 -8.35 -7.77
CA SER A 73 -7.28 -8.48 -8.86
C SER A 73 -6.68 -8.84 -10.22
N THR A 74 -5.35 -8.80 -10.39
CA THR A 74 -4.75 -9.20 -11.67
C THR A 74 -5.08 -10.66 -11.96
N SER A 75 -5.80 -10.90 -13.05
CA SER A 75 -6.31 -12.21 -13.45
C SER A 75 -6.26 -12.32 -14.96
N PHE A 76 -5.85 -13.49 -15.47
CA PHE A 76 -5.77 -13.78 -16.90
C PHE A 76 -6.86 -14.76 -17.36
N SER A 77 -7.54 -15.40 -16.43
CA SER A 77 -8.72 -16.24 -16.66
C SER A 77 -9.59 -16.29 -15.40
N THR A 78 -10.90 -16.51 -15.55
CA THR A 78 -11.84 -16.50 -14.42
C THR A 78 -11.40 -17.45 -13.31
N GLY A 79 -11.20 -16.91 -12.10
CA GLY A 79 -10.77 -17.67 -10.93
C GLY A 79 -9.25 -17.87 -10.81
N ASP A 80 -8.48 -17.50 -11.83
CA ASP A 80 -7.01 -17.52 -11.80
C ASP A 80 -6.46 -16.11 -11.57
N TYR A 81 -6.08 -15.84 -10.32
CA TYR A 81 -5.48 -14.57 -9.93
C TYR A 81 -3.96 -14.70 -9.94
N HIS A 82 -3.32 -13.94 -10.83
CA HIS A 82 -1.89 -14.05 -11.13
C HIS A 82 -1.01 -13.96 -9.88
N TYR A 83 -1.40 -13.12 -8.92
CA TYR A 83 -0.68 -12.89 -7.67
C TYR A 83 -1.29 -13.60 -6.46
N ALA A 84 -2.19 -14.58 -6.62
CA ALA A 84 -2.84 -15.26 -5.49
C ALA A 84 -1.86 -15.81 -4.44
N GLY A 85 -0.67 -16.26 -4.85
CA GLY A 85 0.35 -16.78 -3.93
C GLY A 85 1.03 -15.74 -3.03
N VAL A 86 0.73 -14.44 -3.19
CA VAL A 86 1.22 -13.40 -2.27
C VAL A 86 0.22 -13.06 -1.17
N TRP A 87 -1.01 -13.58 -1.26
CA TRP A 87 -2.06 -13.28 -0.30
C TRP A 87 -1.73 -13.91 1.05
N LYS A 88 -1.91 -13.17 2.14
CA LYS A 88 -1.64 -13.66 3.50
C LYS A 88 -2.31 -15.02 3.79
N SER A 89 -3.52 -15.25 3.25
CA SER A 89 -4.26 -16.51 3.40
C SER A 89 -3.61 -17.72 2.71
N ASN A 90 -2.73 -17.47 1.74
CA ASN A 90 -2.07 -18.49 0.92
C ASN A 90 -0.58 -18.64 1.25
N THR A 91 -0.11 -17.96 2.31
CA THR A 91 1.30 -17.92 2.73
C THR A 91 1.43 -18.25 4.20
N THR A 92 2.52 -18.93 4.56
CA THR A 92 2.90 -19.15 5.97
C THR A 92 3.79 -18.03 6.51
N SER A 93 4.56 -17.37 5.63
CA SER A 93 5.42 -16.24 5.97
C SER A 93 5.63 -15.31 4.79
N PHE A 94 6.25 -14.15 5.03
CA PHE A 94 6.62 -13.24 3.95
C PHE A 94 7.63 -13.85 2.96
N TYR A 95 8.37 -14.90 3.34
CA TYR A 95 9.26 -15.62 2.42
C TYR A 95 8.51 -16.28 1.28
N ASP A 96 7.30 -16.80 1.53
CA ASP A 96 6.46 -17.40 0.49
C ASP A 96 6.00 -16.34 -0.51
N ALA A 97 5.52 -15.20 0.00
CA ALA A 97 5.04 -14.09 -0.82
C ALA A 97 6.16 -13.51 -1.70
N THR A 98 7.35 -13.28 -1.15
CA THR A 98 8.48 -12.73 -1.90
C THR A 98 9.07 -13.72 -2.92
N ALA A 99 9.09 -15.01 -2.59
CA ALA A 99 9.43 -16.05 -3.55
C ALA A 99 8.41 -16.08 -4.70
N TYR A 100 7.12 -15.97 -4.40
CA TYR A 100 6.06 -15.98 -5.41
C TYR A 100 6.15 -14.76 -6.35
N LEU A 101 6.53 -13.59 -5.84
CA LEU A 101 6.75 -12.39 -6.66
C LEU A 101 7.94 -12.50 -7.61
N THR A 102 8.93 -13.35 -7.31
CA THR A 102 10.15 -13.51 -8.14
C THR A 102 9.79 -14.15 -9.48
N GLY A 103 10.17 -13.52 -10.58
CA GLY A 103 9.82 -13.95 -11.94
C GLY A 103 8.37 -13.66 -12.35
N ARG A 104 7.55 -13.06 -11.48
CA ARG A 104 6.17 -12.65 -11.78
C ARG A 104 6.01 -11.14 -11.77
N TYR A 105 6.42 -10.48 -10.69
CA TYR A 105 6.38 -9.03 -10.57
C TYR A 105 7.58 -8.38 -11.25
N ALA A 106 8.77 -8.99 -11.11
CA ALA A 106 10.00 -8.57 -11.75
C ALA A 106 10.70 -9.78 -12.37
N THR A 107 11.40 -9.56 -13.49
CA THR A 107 12.21 -10.58 -14.18
C THR A 107 13.54 -10.86 -13.49
N ASP A 108 13.90 -10.06 -12.48
CA ASP A 108 15.10 -10.23 -11.68
C ASP A 108 15.04 -11.52 -10.83
N PRO A 109 15.95 -12.49 -11.03
CA PRO A 109 15.98 -13.72 -10.24
C PRO A 109 16.32 -13.48 -8.75
N GLY A 110 16.93 -12.34 -8.41
CA GLY A 110 17.23 -11.94 -7.04
C GLY A 110 16.12 -11.14 -6.35
N TYR A 111 14.98 -10.92 -7.02
CA TYR A 111 13.94 -10.00 -6.54
C TYR A 111 13.43 -10.33 -5.14
N GLY A 112 13.01 -11.57 -4.90
CA GLY A 112 12.52 -12.00 -3.58
C GLY A 112 13.58 -11.88 -2.49
N ALA A 113 14.84 -12.17 -2.79
CA ALA A 113 15.94 -12.02 -1.85
C ALA A 113 16.18 -10.55 -1.44
N LYS A 114 16.07 -9.61 -2.40
CA LYS A 114 16.14 -8.15 -2.11
C LYS A 114 15.00 -7.72 -1.19
N LEU A 115 13.77 -8.19 -1.44
CA LEU A 115 12.63 -7.90 -0.58
C LEU A 115 12.82 -8.49 0.83
N ASN A 116 13.28 -9.73 0.95
CA ASN A 116 13.55 -10.36 2.24
C ASN A 116 14.61 -9.59 3.04
N SER A 117 15.67 -9.11 2.37
CA SER A 117 16.68 -8.27 2.99
C SER A 117 16.07 -6.99 3.57
N LEU A 118 15.23 -6.28 2.81
CA LEU A 118 14.55 -5.06 3.29
C LEU A 118 13.58 -5.34 4.44
N ILE A 119 12.78 -6.42 4.34
CA ILE A 119 11.83 -6.81 5.39
C ILE A 119 12.55 -7.08 6.71
N ASN A 120 13.65 -7.84 6.67
CA ASN A 120 14.46 -8.14 7.85
C ASN A 120 15.19 -6.91 8.38
N THR A 121 15.86 -6.16 7.51
CA THR A 121 16.66 -4.97 7.88
C THR A 121 15.83 -3.92 8.61
N TYR A 122 14.61 -3.68 8.13
CA TYR A 122 13.73 -2.68 8.72
C TYR A 122 12.67 -3.27 9.65
N ASN A 123 12.75 -4.57 10.00
CA ASN A 123 11.77 -5.27 10.82
C ASN A 123 10.32 -4.95 10.40
N LEU A 124 10.00 -5.16 9.12
CA LEU A 124 8.73 -4.70 8.54
C LEU A 124 7.55 -5.60 8.92
N THR A 125 7.79 -6.81 9.41
CA THR A 125 6.75 -7.71 9.93
C THR A 125 6.01 -7.12 11.13
N ARG A 126 6.58 -6.12 11.81
CA ARG A 126 5.88 -5.36 12.86
C ARG A 126 4.59 -4.68 12.39
N PHE A 127 4.45 -4.48 11.07
CA PHE A 127 3.25 -3.89 10.46
C PHE A 127 2.27 -4.95 9.93
N ASP A 128 2.58 -6.25 10.06
CA ASP A 128 1.73 -7.32 9.55
C ASP A 128 0.62 -7.75 10.49
N THR A 129 0.73 -7.40 11.78
CA THR A 129 -0.32 -7.58 12.76
C THR A 129 -1.31 -6.42 12.66
N PRO A 130 -2.63 -6.68 12.74
CA PRO A 130 -3.61 -5.61 12.85
C PRO A 130 -3.20 -4.67 13.98
N SER A 131 -3.29 -3.37 13.75
CA SER A 131 -3.11 -2.38 14.80
C SER A 131 -4.24 -2.55 15.81
N SER A 132 -4.09 -3.44 16.79
CA SER A 132 -4.71 -3.21 18.10
C SER A 132 -4.17 -1.87 18.56
N GLY A 133 -5.04 -0.87 18.71
CA GLY A 133 -4.71 0.51 19.07
C GLY A 133 -3.98 0.59 20.42
N THR A 134 -2.71 0.20 20.44
CA THR A 134 -1.84 0.23 21.59
C THR A 134 -0.48 0.64 21.08
N THR A 135 -0.26 1.95 21.11
CA THR A 135 1.04 2.60 21.05
C THR A 135 2.01 1.84 21.94
N THR A 136 2.89 1.04 21.33
CA THR A 136 3.93 0.32 22.06
C THR A 136 5.13 1.24 22.21
N THR A 137 5.13 1.98 23.32
CA THR A 137 6.37 2.39 23.99
C THR A 137 6.91 1.16 24.72
N SER A 138 8.21 0.92 24.57
CA SER A 138 8.99 -0.21 25.06
C SER A 138 8.69 -0.73 26.49
N THR A 139 8.66 -2.07 26.60
CA THR A 139 9.16 -2.93 27.69
C THR A 139 8.67 -2.69 29.13
N SER A 140 7.81 -3.57 29.66
CA SER A 140 8.16 -4.53 30.74
C SER A 140 6.98 -5.45 31.12
N THR A 141 7.35 -6.66 31.53
CA THR A 141 6.60 -7.86 31.92
C THR A 141 5.57 -7.68 33.06
N THR A 142 4.44 -8.41 33.02
CA THR A 142 3.91 -9.30 34.10
C THR A 142 2.36 -9.45 34.06
N THR A 143 1.92 -10.70 33.86
CA THR A 143 0.74 -11.42 34.40
C THR A 143 -0.70 -10.89 34.23
N THR A 144 -1.49 -11.72 33.55
CA THR A 144 -2.88 -12.15 33.76
C THR A 144 -3.78 -11.28 34.65
N THR A 145 -4.92 -10.81 34.10
CA THR A 145 -6.30 -10.98 34.63
C THR A 145 -7.31 -10.36 33.65
N THR A 146 -8.38 -11.10 33.39
CA THR A 146 -9.69 -10.69 32.84
C THR A 146 -10.07 -9.24 33.11
N THR A 147 -10.77 -8.56 32.18
CA THR A 147 -11.95 -7.70 32.41
C THR A 147 -12.39 -6.99 31.11
N SER A 148 -13.61 -7.32 30.70
CA SER A 148 -14.66 -6.43 30.15
C SER A 148 -14.44 -5.62 28.89
N THR A 149 -15.16 -6.07 27.86
CA THR A 149 -15.91 -5.23 26.92
C THR A 149 -16.45 -3.97 27.59
N THR A 150 -15.87 -2.83 27.23
CA THR A 150 -16.47 -1.52 27.50
C THR A 150 -16.72 -0.86 26.16
N SER A 151 -17.97 -0.99 25.72
CA SER A 151 -18.58 -0.25 24.63
C SER A 151 -18.48 1.24 24.93
N SER A 152 -17.61 1.95 24.23
CA SER A 152 -17.58 3.42 24.29
C SER A 152 -18.66 3.99 23.39
N THR A 153 -19.65 4.59 24.04
CA THR A 153 -20.73 5.42 23.54
C THR A 153 -20.39 6.23 22.28
N SER A 154 -21.07 5.89 21.18
CA SER A 154 -21.07 6.59 19.91
C SER A 154 -21.65 8.00 20.04
N GLY A 155 -20.78 9.01 20.20
CA GLY A 155 -21.07 10.35 19.69
C GLY A 155 -20.68 10.39 18.22
N SER A 156 -21.58 10.81 17.34
CA SER A 156 -21.28 10.97 15.90
C SER A 156 -20.28 12.12 15.73
N GLN A 157 -18.98 11.81 15.71
CA GLN A 157 -17.93 12.78 15.34
C GLN A 157 -17.73 12.74 13.83
N THR A 158 -17.62 13.92 13.22
CA THR A 158 -17.31 14.08 11.81
C THR A 158 -16.03 14.88 11.64
N TYR A 159 -15.35 14.66 10.51
CA TYR A 159 -14.15 15.37 10.11
C TYR A 159 -14.27 15.88 8.68
N LYS A 160 -13.87 17.14 8.46
CA LYS A 160 -13.85 17.76 7.13
C LYS A 160 -12.46 17.60 6.52
N VAL A 161 -12.38 16.82 5.45
CA VAL A 161 -11.14 16.52 4.71
C VAL A 161 -10.50 17.81 4.20
N VAL A 162 -9.20 17.97 4.44
CA VAL A 162 -8.40 19.08 3.89
C VAL A 162 -7.45 18.59 2.80
N SER A 163 -6.87 19.53 2.05
CA SER A 163 -5.90 19.19 1.00
C SER A 163 -4.68 18.49 1.60
N GLY A 164 -4.35 17.32 1.06
CA GLY A 164 -3.23 16.49 1.51
C GLY A 164 -3.60 15.41 2.52
N ASP A 165 -4.84 15.38 3.01
CA ASP A 165 -5.29 14.30 3.89
C ASP A 165 -5.38 12.97 3.12
N THR A 166 -4.96 11.90 3.80
CA THR A 166 -5.25 10.52 3.38
C THR A 166 -6.17 9.83 4.38
N LEU A 167 -6.85 8.77 3.95
CA LEU A 167 -7.64 7.93 4.88
C LEU A 167 -6.78 7.40 6.02
N TRP A 168 -5.50 7.11 5.76
CA TRP A 168 -4.57 6.63 6.76
C TRP A 168 -4.26 7.69 7.81
N ASP A 169 -3.93 8.93 7.39
CA ASP A 169 -3.65 10.03 8.31
C ASP A 169 -4.86 10.35 9.19
N ILE A 170 -6.06 10.36 8.59
CA ILE A 170 -7.31 10.60 9.31
C ILE A 170 -7.61 9.44 10.27
N ALA A 171 -7.54 8.20 9.80
CA ALA A 171 -7.81 7.04 10.64
C ALA A 171 -6.85 7.00 11.84
N GLN A 172 -5.56 7.23 11.61
CA GLN A 172 -4.55 7.32 12.67
C GLN A 172 -4.87 8.44 13.66
N LYS A 173 -5.25 9.63 13.19
CA LYS A 173 -5.60 10.79 14.03
C LYS A 173 -6.76 10.49 14.99
N PHE A 174 -7.71 9.67 14.56
CA PHE A 174 -8.89 9.31 15.35
C PHE A 174 -8.82 7.91 15.98
N GLY A 175 -7.67 7.23 15.88
CA GLY A 175 -7.49 5.89 16.45
C GLY A 175 -8.33 4.80 15.78
N LEU A 176 -8.74 5.02 14.53
CA LEU A 176 -9.44 4.04 13.69
C LEU A 176 -8.45 3.27 12.81
N SER A 177 -8.85 2.08 12.36
CA SER A 177 -8.24 1.48 11.17
C SER A 177 -8.80 2.13 9.91
N VAL A 178 -8.06 2.07 8.79
CA VAL A 178 -8.56 2.59 7.50
C VAL A 178 -9.81 1.83 7.07
N ASP A 179 -9.87 0.52 7.30
CA ASP A 179 -11.04 -0.30 6.99
C ASP A 179 -12.25 0.12 7.82
N ASP A 180 -12.08 0.41 9.11
CA ASP A 180 -13.17 0.90 9.98
C ASP A 180 -13.65 2.29 9.54
N LEU A 181 -12.71 3.18 9.20
CA LEU A 181 -13.02 4.52 8.70
C LEU A 181 -13.80 4.43 7.38
N MET A 182 -13.38 3.57 6.45
CA MET A 182 -14.08 3.35 5.19
C MET A 182 -15.48 2.76 5.42
N ALA A 183 -15.59 1.74 6.27
CA ALA A 183 -16.87 1.10 6.60
C ALA A 183 -17.87 2.08 7.21
N LYS A 184 -17.42 2.96 8.12
CA LYS A 184 -18.22 4.06 8.70
C LYS A 184 -18.77 5.04 7.66
N ASN A 185 -18.15 5.11 6.48
CA ASN A 185 -18.48 6.06 5.42
C ASN A 185 -19.05 5.39 4.17
N GLY A 186 -19.41 4.10 4.24
CA GLY A 186 -19.92 3.34 3.09
C GLY A 186 -18.90 3.23 1.94
N MET A 187 -17.62 3.46 2.25
CA MET A 187 -16.53 3.34 1.30
C MET A 187 -16.04 1.90 1.25
N THR A 188 -15.59 1.51 0.08
CA THR A 188 -14.95 0.24 -0.22
C THR A 188 -13.64 0.53 -0.92
N MET A 189 -12.77 -0.48 -1.04
CA MET A 189 -11.50 -0.40 -1.79
C MET A 189 -11.65 0.00 -3.28
N SER A 190 -12.86 0.12 -3.81
CA SER A 190 -13.13 0.59 -5.18
C SER A 190 -13.73 1.99 -5.26
N ASN A 191 -14.12 2.64 -4.16
CA ASN A 191 -14.81 3.94 -4.17
C ASN A 191 -14.52 4.86 -2.96
N TYR A 192 -13.33 4.79 -2.38
CA TYR A 192 -12.96 5.48 -1.13
C TYR A 192 -12.33 6.88 -1.34
N SER A 193 -12.34 7.42 -2.55
CA SER A 193 -11.67 8.69 -2.89
C SER A 193 -12.11 9.82 -1.97
N LEU A 194 -11.13 10.47 -1.33
CA LEU A 194 -11.36 11.64 -0.50
C LEU A 194 -11.38 12.91 -1.36
N LEU A 195 -12.41 13.74 -1.18
CA LEU A 195 -12.50 15.05 -1.80
C LEU A 195 -12.23 16.12 -0.74
N VAL A 196 -11.46 17.15 -1.09
CA VAL A 196 -11.25 18.30 -0.19
C VAL A 196 -12.61 18.93 0.13
N GLY A 197 -12.88 19.11 1.41
CA GLY A 197 -14.15 19.60 1.93
C GLY A 197 -15.22 18.53 2.16
N GLN A 198 -14.96 17.27 1.82
CA GLN A 198 -15.83 16.14 2.16
C GLN A 198 -15.90 15.97 3.67
N GLU A 199 -17.10 15.78 4.20
CA GLU A 199 -17.31 15.38 5.59
C GLU A 199 -17.39 13.85 5.67
N ILE A 200 -16.61 13.27 6.59
CA ILE A 200 -16.61 11.83 6.86
C ILE A 200 -16.80 11.57 8.36
N ASN A 201 -17.45 10.46 8.67
CA ASN A 201 -17.65 9.94 10.03
C ASN A 201 -16.33 9.36 10.55
N VAL A 202 -15.89 9.78 11.74
CA VAL A 202 -14.68 9.30 12.44
C VAL A 202 -15.02 8.66 13.78
#